data_AF-A0A7W0LDZ9-F1
#
_entry.id   AF-A0A7W0LDZ9-F1
#
_cell.length_a   1.000
_cell.length_b   1.000
_cell.length_c   1.000
_cell.angle_alpha   90.00
_cell.angle_beta   90.00
_cell.angle_gamma   90.00
#
_symmetry.space_group_name_H-M   'P 1'
#
loop_
_entity.id
_entity.type
_entity.pdbx_description
1 polymer ?
#
loop_
_entity_poly.entity_id
_entity_poly.type
_entity_poly.pdbx_seq_one_letter_code
_entity_poly.pdbx_strand_id
1 'polypeptide(L)' 'MPRSIEIADLLASHGVYLQRTHRDPAGHAEGSAALTLPCSRPRIERALRALGAAAHCDVRLLRALEDGA' A
#
# COMPACT_ATOMS: atom_id res chain seq x y z
N MET A 1 -2.35 -8.23 10.72
CA MET A 1 -2.34 -7.41 9.47
C MET A 1 -3.75 -7.25 8.89
N PRO A 2 -4.15 -6.09 8.34
CA PRO A 2 -5.43 -5.92 7.63
C PRO A 2 -5.53 -6.83 6.41
N ARG A 3 -6.73 -7.24 6.04
CA ARG A 3 -6.96 -8.07 4.85
C ARG A 3 -6.73 -7.24 3.59
N SER A 4 -6.28 -7.88 2.51
CA SER A 4 -5.96 -7.20 1.26
C SER A 4 -7.14 -6.40 0.67
N ILE A 5 -8.37 -6.88 0.88
CA ILE A 5 -9.60 -6.18 0.46
C ILE A 5 -9.84 -4.89 1.26
N GLU A 6 -9.60 -4.91 2.58
CA GLU A 6 -9.77 -3.75 3.46
C GLU A 6 -8.76 -2.66 3.12
N ILE A 7 -7.53 -3.06 2.78
CA ILE A 7 -6.50 -2.14 2.28
C ILE A 7 -6.95 -1.52 0.96
N ALA A 8 -7.45 -2.33 0.02
CA ALA A 8 -7.89 -1.86 -1.29
C ALA A 8 -9.03 -0.83 -1.17
N ASP A 9 -10.04 -1.13 -0.36
CA ASP A 9 -11.20 -0.27 -0.16
C ASP A 9 -10.81 1.08 0.47
N LEU A 10 -9.96 1.05 1.50
CA LEU A 10 -9.49 2.27 2.16
C LEU A 10 -8.64 3.14 1.22
N LEU A 11 -7.75 2.54 0.43
CA LEU A 11 -6.96 3.28 -0.54
C LEU A 11 -7.85 3.86 -1.65
N ALA A 12 -8.83 3.08 -2.13
CA ALA A 12 -9.77 3.52 -3.16
C ALA A 12 -10.64 4.70 -2.68
N SER A 13 -11.05 4.73 -1.41
CA SER A 13 -11.78 5.86 -0.82
C SER A 13 -10.97 7.18 -0.82
N HIS A 14 -9.65 7.10 -0.99
CA HIS A 14 -8.74 8.23 -1.13
C HIS A 14 -8.32 8.48 -2.59
N GLY A 15 -8.91 7.76 -3.56
CA GLY A 15 -8.57 7.83 -4.97
C GLY A 15 -7.21 7.22 -5.31
N VAL A 16 -6.73 6.26 -4.50
CA VAL A 16 -5.51 5.48 -4.73
C VAL A 16 -5.92 4.04 -5.04
N TYR A 17 -5.70 3.61 -6.28
CA TYR A 17 -6.14 2.28 -6.72
C TYR A 17 -4.98 1.32 -6.77
N LEU A 18 -5.17 0.11 -6.25
CA LEU A 18 -4.17 -0.95 -6.29
C LEU A 18 -4.04 -1.53 -7.70
N GLN A 19 -2.80 -1.71 -8.16
CA GLN A 19 -2.46 -2.40 -9.41
C GLN A 19 -2.06 -3.86 -9.14
N ARG A 20 -1.24 -4.09 -8.11
CA ARG A 20 -0.74 -5.42 -7.75
C ARG A 20 -0.45 -5.49 -6.27
N THR A 21 -0.68 -6.65 -5.66
CA THR A 21 -0.27 -6.93 -4.28
C THR A 21 0.65 -8.14 -4.25
N HIS A 22 1.58 -8.14 -3.30
CA HIS A 22 2.48 -9.24 -3.04
C HIS A 22 2.58 -9.46 -1.53
N ARG A 23 2.48 -10.71 -1.09
CA ARG A 23 2.77 -11.10 0.29
C ARG A 23 4.20 -11.58 0.35
N ASP A 24 4.91 -11.24 1.42
CA ASP A 24 6.27 -11.76 1.61
C ASP A 24 6.23 -13.30 1.71
N PRO A 25 6.83 -14.04 0.76
CA PRO A 25 6.83 -15.49 0.75
C PRO A 25 7.74 -16.08 1.81
N ALA A 26 8.64 -15.29 2.40
CA ALA A 26 9.61 -15.78 3.38
C ALA A 26 9.00 -16.06 4.75
N GLY A 27 7.75 -15.69 5.02
CA GLY A 27 7.01 -16.07 6.24
C GLY A 27 7.54 -15.50 7.58
N HIS A 28 8.62 -14.72 7.56
CA HIS A 28 9.25 -14.18 8.78
C HIS A 28 8.69 -12.82 9.21
N ALA A 29 7.98 -12.10 8.33
CA ALA A 29 7.26 -10.88 8.66
C ALA A 29 5.87 -10.90 8.01
N GLU A 30 4.81 -10.69 8.81
CA GLU A 30 3.46 -10.45 8.29
C GLU A 30 3.45 -9.09 7.55
N GLY A 31 3.86 -9.09 6.28
CA GLY A 31 3.97 -7.90 5.45
C GLY A 31 3.22 -8.06 4.12
N SER A 32 2.68 -6.94 3.63
CA SER A 32 2.12 -6.86 2.28
C SER A 32 2.71 -5.63 1.58
N ALA A 33 3.19 -5.83 0.35
CA ALA A 33 3.55 -4.76 -0.55
C ALA A 33 2.46 -4.57 -1.59
N ALA A 34 2.15 -3.33 -1.93
CA ALA A 34 1.15 -3.00 -2.93
C ALA A 34 1.67 -1.92 -3.87
N LEU A 35 1.51 -2.16 -5.17
CA LEU A 35 1.71 -1.17 -6.22
C LEU A 35 0.38 -0.47 -6.46
N THR A 36 0.43 0.85 -6.65
CA THR A 36 -0.75 1.67 -6.93
C THR A 36 -0.65 2.28 -8.32
N LEU A 37 -1.78 2.58 -8.93
CA LEU A 37 -1.81 3.44 -10.12
C LEU A 37 -1.17 4.81 -9.82
N PRO A 38 -0.57 5.47 -10.83
CA PRO A 38 0.05 6.78 -10.66
C PRO A 38 -0.92 7.80 -10.06
N CYS A 39 -0.48 8.47 -9.00
CA CYS A 39 -1.20 9.57 -8.38
C CYS A 39 -0.23 10.52 -7.67
N SER A 40 -0.74 11.67 -7.21
CA SER A 40 0.11 12.66 -6.57
C SER A 40 0.64 12.15 -5.23
N ARG A 41 1.91 12.44 -4.93
CA ARG A 41 2.54 12.07 -3.65
C ARG A 41 1.71 12.48 -2.42
N PRO A 42 1.15 13.71 -2.32
CA PRO A 42 0.32 14.10 -1.18
C PRO A 42 -0.93 13.23 -1.00
N ARG A 43 -1.50 12.71 -2.10
CA ARG A 43 -2.67 11.82 -2.05
C ARG A 43 -2.30 10.46 -1.46
N ILE A 44 -1.18 9.88 -1.90
CA ILE A 44 -0.66 8.62 -1.34
C ILE A 44 -0.35 8.78 0.15
N GLU A 45 0.36 9.84 0.53
CA GLU A 45 0.72 10.09 1.93
C GLU A 45 -0.53 10.23 2.83
N ARG A 46 -1.60 10.86 2.33
CA ARG A 46 -2.87 10.93 3.07
C ARG A 46 -3.50 9.55 3.26
N ALA A 47 -3.55 8.75 2.19
CA ALA A 47 -4.10 7.41 2.23
C ALA A 47 -3.31 6.49 3.18
N LEU A 48 -1.97 6.57 3.15
CA LEU A 48 -1.10 5.79 4.05
C LEU A 48 -1.26 6.19 5.51
N ARG A 49 -1.39 7.49 5.83
CA ARG A 49 -1.68 7.93 7.20
C ARG A 49 -3.01 7.37 7.72
N ALA A 50 -4.04 7.37 6.88
CA ALA A 50 -5.34 6.79 7.23
C ALA A 50 -5.23 5.27 7.44
N LEU A 51 -4.49 4.57 6.58
CA LEU A 51 -4.27 3.13 6.71
C LEU A 51 -3.54 2.76 8.01
N GLY A 52 -2.45 3.45 8.32
CA GLY A 52 -1.69 3.22 9.56
C GLY A 52 -2.51 3.48 10.82
N ALA A 53 -3.36 4.52 10.80
CA ALA A 53 -4.26 4.82 11.92
C ALA A 53 -5.38 3.78 12.08
N ALA A 54 -5.95 3.26 10.98
CA ALA A 54 -7.06 2.31 11.02
C ALA A 54 -6.62 0.89 11.38
N ALA A 55 -5.45 0.47 10.90
CA ALA A 55 -4.99 -0.91 11.01
C ALA A 55 -3.87 -1.14 12.03
N HIS A 56 -3.41 -0.08 12.72
CA HIS A 56 -2.31 -0.10 13.67
C HIS A 56 -1.05 -0.82 13.13
N CYS A 57 -0.73 -0.54 11.87
CA CYS A 57 0.40 -1.15 11.17
C CYS A 57 1.44 -0.10 10.74
N ASP A 58 2.68 -0.55 10.63
CA ASP A 58 3.74 0.25 10.02
C ASP A 58 3.53 0.33 8.51
N VAL A 59 3.41 1.54 8.00
CA VAL A 59 3.27 1.82 6.57
C VAL A 59 4.51 2.52 6.05
N ARG A 60 5.01 2.09 4.88
CA ARG A 60 6.17 2.70 4.22
C ARG A 60 5.82 3.04 2.78
N LEU A 61 6.17 4.24 2.36
CA LEU A 61 6.08 4.67 0.96
C LEU A 61 7.40 4.37 0.27
N LEU A 62 7.38 3.47 -0.71
CA LEU A 62 8.52 3.18 -1.57
C LEU A 62 8.18 3.67 -2.98
N ARG A 63 9.10 4.42 -3.59
CA ARG A 63 9.00 4.70 -5.03
C ARG A 63 9.48 3.44 -5.75
N ALA A 64 8.65 2.88 -6.63
CA ALA A 64 9.09 1.84 -7.54
C ALA A 64 10.24 2.42 -8.38
N LEU A 65 11.44 1.87 -8.22
CA LEU A 65 12.48 2.00 -9.22
C LEU A 65 12.10 0.97 -10.27
N GLU A 66 11.62 1.42 -11.42
CA GLU A 66 11.63 0.54 -12.58
C GLU A 66 13.11 0.35 -12.91
N ASP A 67 13.66 -0.83 -12.62
CA ASP A 67 14.92 -1.22 -13.23
C ASP A 67 14.70 -1.10 -14.74
N GLY A 68 15.39 -0.14 -15.36
CA GLY A 68 15.37 0.02 -16.80
C GLY A 68 15.85 -1.28 -17.43
N ALA A 69 14.94 -1.96 -18.11
CA ALA A 69 15.19 -3.09 -18.99
C ALA A 69 14.47 -2.84 -20.31
#